data_AF-A0A0L0HLB4-F1
#
_entry.id   AF-A0A0L0HLB4-F1
#
_cell.length_a   1.000
_cell.length_b   1.000
_cell.length_c   1.000
_cell.angle_alpha   90.00
_cell.angle_beta   90.00
_cell.angle_gamma   90.00
#
_symmetry.space_group_name_H-M   'P 1'
#
loop_
_entity.id
_entity.type
_entity.pdbx_description
1 polymer ?
#
loop_
_entity_poly.entity_id
_entity_poly.type
_entity_poly.pdbx_seq_one_letter_code
_entity_poly.pdbx_strand_id
1 'polypeptide(L)'
;MSVPCTDGTLRPVQVAKHMLSRLLYPNPVCFLTTVAPQTSSSDGNDANAVCGWRRNIMTISWLTPLDNHGHFICSMKSTRYSHTMLLSTNVFVLNVPVKGMESLVTAVGACSGAVVGDKFDHLNIQICAPGWISDGEWPSSSSKTSLEQAPPSTPKSAKQKAIPTHHPVLAIPSCAAHLICRVEERQERYGHDILYCVIDQGFVKQEYWDGRNFAPTSESVPPFLSFLGTKRFAYTVPAVTAT
;
A
#
# COMPACT_ATOMS: atom_id res chain seq x y z
N MET A 1 -19.52 -12.78 -29.02
CA MET A 1 -20.14 -13.15 -27.73
C MET A 1 -20.72 -14.54 -27.91
N SER A 2 -20.11 -15.56 -27.29
CA SER A 2 -20.56 -16.96 -27.41
C SER A 2 -21.62 -17.27 -26.36
N VAL A 3 -22.73 -17.85 -26.81
CA VAL A 3 -23.89 -18.28 -26.02
C VAL A 3 -23.50 -19.35 -24.99
N PRO A 4 -24.05 -19.35 -23.75
CA PRO A 4 -23.79 -20.42 -22.79
C PRO A 4 -24.51 -21.70 -23.24
N CYS A 5 -23.76 -22.78 -23.42
CA CYS A 5 -24.31 -24.12 -23.63
C CYS A 5 -24.76 -24.65 -22.26
N THR A 6 -26.03 -25.00 -22.12
CA THR A 6 -26.70 -25.44 -20.87
C THR A 6 -26.51 -26.93 -20.55
N ASP A 7 -25.61 -27.60 -21.27
CA ASP A 7 -25.13 -28.93 -20.93
C ASP A 7 -24.11 -28.78 -19.80
N GLY A 8 -24.43 -29.28 -18.60
CA GLY A 8 -23.59 -29.23 -17.39
C GLY A 8 -22.21 -29.90 -17.50
N THR A 9 -21.74 -30.22 -18.70
CA THR A 9 -20.37 -30.63 -18.98
C THR A 9 -19.39 -29.51 -18.67
N LEU A 10 -18.55 -29.73 -17.64
CA LEU A 10 -17.42 -28.87 -17.32
C LEU A 10 -16.44 -28.83 -18.50
N ARG A 11 -16.26 -27.65 -19.11
CA ARG A 11 -15.28 -27.43 -20.19
C ARG A 11 -14.09 -26.65 -19.63
N PRO A 12 -12.99 -27.31 -19.25
CA PRO A 12 -11.81 -26.60 -18.76
C PRO A 12 -11.21 -25.73 -19.87
N VAL A 13 -10.74 -24.54 -19.50
CA VAL A 13 -10.03 -23.63 -20.40
C VAL A 13 -8.57 -23.59 -20.00
N GLN A 14 -7.67 -23.95 -20.92
CA GLN A 14 -6.24 -23.76 -20.70
C GLN A 14 -5.88 -22.27 -20.81
N VAL A 15 -5.30 -21.73 -19.74
CA VAL A 15 -4.89 -20.32 -19.70
C VAL A 15 -3.53 -20.15 -20.38
N ALA A 16 -3.41 -19.12 -21.23
CA ALA A 16 -2.15 -18.81 -21.91
C ALA A 16 -1.02 -18.49 -20.92
N LYS A 17 0.22 -18.91 -21.23
CA LYS A 17 1.39 -18.81 -20.33
C LYS A 17 1.60 -17.41 -19.73
N HIS A 18 1.44 -16.35 -20.53
CA HIS A 18 1.64 -14.96 -20.09
C HIS A 18 0.51 -14.43 -19.18
N MET A 19 -0.56 -15.20 -18.98
CA MET A 19 -1.70 -14.87 -18.12
C MET A 19 -1.77 -15.74 -16.87
N LEU A 20 -0.87 -16.71 -16.67
CA LEU A 20 -0.97 -17.70 -15.58
C LEU A 20 -1.00 -17.05 -14.19
N SER A 21 -0.26 -15.96 -13.98
CA SER A 21 -0.27 -15.25 -12.69
C SER A 21 -1.64 -14.66 -12.34
N ARG A 22 -2.54 -14.47 -13.31
CA ARG A 22 -3.90 -13.96 -13.07
C ARG A 22 -4.79 -14.97 -12.34
N LEU A 23 -4.41 -16.24 -12.33
CA LEU A 23 -5.10 -17.27 -11.53
C LEU A 23 -4.84 -17.13 -10.03
N LEU A 24 -3.83 -16.34 -9.63
CA LEU A 24 -3.54 -16.04 -8.21
C LEU A 24 -4.32 -14.82 -7.70
N TYR A 25 -5.02 -14.09 -8.57
CA TYR A 25 -5.84 -12.96 -8.17
C TYR A 25 -7.16 -13.47 -7.53
N PRO A 26 -7.80 -12.73 -6.61
CA PRO A 26 -7.67 -11.29 -6.35
C PRO A 26 -6.46 -10.92 -5.50
N ASN A 27 -5.81 -9.81 -5.87
CA ASN A 27 -4.75 -9.22 -5.06
C ASN A 27 -5.27 -8.00 -4.25
N PRO A 28 -4.70 -7.71 -3.07
CA PRO A 28 -4.89 -6.40 -2.46
C PRO A 28 -4.39 -5.31 -3.41
N VAL A 29 -4.99 -4.11 -3.37
CA VAL A 29 -4.50 -2.94 -4.09
C VAL A 29 -4.34 -1.78 -3.12
N CYS A 30 -3.25 -1.04 -3.25
CA CYS A 30 -2.97 0.14 -2.45
C CYS A 30 -2.42 1.26 -3.33
N PHE A 31 -2.60 2.50 -2.88
CA PHE A 31 -1.67 3.56 -3.28
C PHE A 31 -0.43 3.48 -2.41
N LEU A 32 0.73 3.45 -3.04
CA LEU A 32 2.03 3.59 -2.41
C LEU A 32 2.50 5.03 -2.63
N THR A 33 2.60 5.79 -1.55
CA THR A 33 3.15 7.16 -1.56
C THR A 33 4.59 7.13 -1.10
N THR A 34 5.44 7.88 -1.77
CA THR A 34 6.88 7.96 -1.49
C THR A 34 7.33 9.40 -1.45
N VAL A 35 8.28 9.69 -0.57
CA VAL A 35 9.03 10.94 -0.56
C VAL A 35 10.51 10.67 -0.80
N ALA A 36 11.20 11.64 -1.36
CA ALA A 36 12.65 11.63 -1.49
C ALA A 36 13.20 13.05 -1.35
N PRO A 37 14.42 13.24 -0.81
CA PRO A 37 15.06 14.55 -0.81
C PRO A 37 15.14 15.13 -2.22
N GLN A 38 14.95 16.45 -2.31
CA GLN A 38 15.19 17.22 -3.52
C GLN A 38 16.60 17.81 -3.45
N THR A 39 17.45 17.41 -4.37
CA THR A 39 18.76 18.03 -4.58
C THR A 39 18.57 19.29 -5.43
N SER A 40 19.06 20.44 -4.97
CA SER A 40 19.06 21.67 -5.78
C SER A 40 19.99 21.51 -6.98
N SER A 41 19.42 21.38 -8.18
CA SER A 41 20.17 21.41 -9.43
C SER A 41 20.22 22.83 -9.99
N SER A 42 20.93 23.73 -9.32
CA SER A 42 21.27 25.04 -9.88
C SER A 42 22.49 25.60 -9.14
N ASP A 43 23.57 25.77 -9.89
CA ASP A 43 24.76 26.57 -9.58
C ASP A 43 25.70 26.03 -8.48
N GLY A 44 26.42 24.97 -8.82
CA GLY A 44 27.89 24.88 -8.70
C GLY A 44 28.58 25.01 -7.34
N ASN A 45 27.92 25.36 -6.24
CA ASN A 45 28.61 25.67 -4.99
C ASN A 45 28.14 24.93 -3.74
N ASP A 46 27.06 24.14 -3.80
CA ASP A 46 26.71 23.21 -2.71
C ASP A 46 25.90 22.02 -3.26
N ALA A 47 26.59 21.02 -3.81
CA ALA A 47 25.99 19.81 -4.38
C ALA A 47 25.22 18.94 -3.36
N ASN A 48 25.15 19.36 -2.09
CA ASN A 48 24.51 18.64 -0.98
C ASN A 48 23.40 19.45 -0.27
N ALA A 49 23.03 20.64 -0.76
CA ALA A 49 21.90 21.37 -0.16
C ALA A 49 20.57 20.69 -0.53
N VAL A 50 19.90 20.09 0.46
CA VAL A 50 18.52 19.60 0.32
C VAL A 50 17.58 20.79 0.42
N CYS A 51 16.97 21.20 -0.71
CA CYS A 51 16.08 22.35 -0.76
C CYS A 51 14.60 22.01 -0.53
N GLY A 52 14.27 20.72 -0.32
CA GLY A 52 12.90 20.28 -0.10
C GLY A 52 12.72 18.77 -0.28
N TRP A 53 11.47 18.34 -0.43
CA TRP A 53 11.09 16.95 -0.64
C TRP A 53 10.28 16.81 -1.92
N ARG A 54 10.65 15.84 -2.76
CA ARG A 54 9.82 15.36 -3.85
C ARG A 54 8.86 14.31 -3.32
N ARG A 55 7.62 14.32 -3.81
CA ARG A 55 6.59 13.32 -3.51
C ARG A 55 6.14 12.59 -4.77
N ASN A 56 5.69 11.36 -4.62
CA ASN A 56 5.09 10.58 -5.69
C ASN A 56 4.07 9.59 -5.13
N ILE A 57 3.19 9.13 -6.01
CA ILE A 57 2.20 8.10 -5.73
C ILE A 57 2.18 7.07 -6.86
N MET A 58 2.00 5.79 -6.52
CA MET A 58 1.77 4.73 -7.50
C MET A 58 0.74 3.73 -7.01
N THR A 59 0.12 3.03 -7.93
CA THR A 59 -0.71 1.87 -7.61
C THR A 59 0.18 0.64 -7.46
N ILE A 60 0.05 -0.09 -6.35
CA ILE A 60 0.73 -1.37 -6.13
C ILE A 60 -0.30 -2.43 -5.75
N SER A 61 -0.17 -3.62 -6.34
CA SER A 61 -1.05 -4.76 -6.04
C SER A 61 -0.32 -6.09 -5.93
N TRP A 62 1.00 -6.14 -6.11
CA TRP A 62 1.77 -7.36 -5.90
C TRP A 62 2.37 -7.30 -4.51
N LEU A 63 1.54 -7.51 -3.50
CA LEU A 63 1.93 -7.50 -2.09
C LEU A 63 1.12 -8.52 -1.30
N THR A 64 1.71 -9.09 -0.25
CA THR A 64 1.07 -10.06 0.66
C THR A 64 1.74 -10.02 2.04
N PRO A 65 0.99 -10.15 3.15
CA PRO A 65 1.58 -10.34 4.47
C PRO A 65 2.40 -11.63 4.51
N LEU A 66 3.44 -11.64 5.37
CA LEU A 66 4.27 -12.80 5.69
C LEU A 66 3.90 -13.39 7.05
N ASP A 67 3.56 -12.55 8.03
CA ASP A 67 3.20 -12.96 9.39
C ASP A 67 2.26 -11.95 10.09
N ASN A 68 1.94 -12.22 11.36
CA ASN A 68 1.10 -11.36 12.20
C ASN A 68 1.88 -10.22 12.90
N HIS A 69 3.18 -10.08 12.63
CA HIS A 69 4.05 -9.06 13.21
C HIS A 69 4.28 -7.88 12.28
N GLY A 70 3.46 -7.76 11.22
CA GLY A 70 3.50 -6.65 10.29
C GLY A 70 4.54 -6.82 9.17
N HIS A 71 5.18 -7.98 9.03
CA HIS A 71 6.06 -8.24 7.90
C HIS A 71 5.25 -8.58 6.65
N PHE A 72 5.69 -8.06 5.52
CA PHE A 72 5.07 -8.31 4.24
C PHE A 72 6.11 -8.21 3.12
N ILE A 73 5.77 -8.77 1.95
CA ILE A 73 6.55 -8.57 0.74
C ILE A 73 5.75 -7.80 -0.28
N CYS A 74 6.42 -7.01 -1.10
CA CYS A 74 5.84 -6.49 -2.32
C CYS A 74 6.83 -6.54 -3.49
N SER A 75 6.32 -6.75 -4.70
CA SER A 75 7.10 -6.76 -5.93
C SER A 75 6.94 -5.42 -6.65
N MET A 76 8.04 -4.72 -6.85
CA MET A 76 8.09 -3.44 -7.53
C MET A 76 9.01 -3.53 -8.74
N LYS A 77 8.50 -3.20 -9.93
CA LYS A 77 9.35 -3.10 -11.13
C LYS A 77 10.42 -2.01 -10.89
N SER A 78 11.68 -2.31 -11.15
CA SER A 78 12.82 -1.43 -10.89
C SER A 78 12.79 -0.12 -11.70
N THR A 79 12.06 -0.10 -12.82
CA THR A 79 11.88 1.10 -13.65
C THR A 79 10.82 2.08 -13.11
N ARG A 80 10.18 1.81 -11.96
CA ARG A 80 9.15 2.69 -11.40
C ARG A 80 9.81 3.91 -10.74
N TYR A 81 9.22 5.08 -10.91
CA TYR A 81 9.75 6.28 -10.25
C TYR A 81 9.74 6.19 -8.71
N SER A 82 8.73 5.53 -8.12
CA SER A 82 8.74 5.23 -6.67
C SER A 82 9.89 4.32 -6.25
N HIS A 83 10.40 3.45 -7.13
CA HIS A 83 11.57 2.62 -6.83
C HIS A 83 12.80 3.51 -6.60
N THR A 84 13.07 4.44 -7.52
CA THR A 84 14.23 5.35 -7.40
C THR A 84 14.14 6.25 -6.17
N MET A 85 12.93 6.69 -5.81
CA MET A 85 12.71 7.45 -4.57
C MET A 85 12.97 6.60 -3.33
N LEU A 86 12.50 5.36 -3.33
CA LEU A 86 12.69 4.43 -2.22
C LEU A 86 14.14 4.06 -1.97
N LEU A 87 15.02 4.15 -2.96
CA LEU A 87 16.47 3.94 -2.75
C LEU A 87 17.07 4.96 -1.75
N SER A 88 16.45 6.14 -1.64
CA SER A 88 16.96 7.21 -0.75
C SER A 88 16.37 7.17 0.66
N THR A 89 15.12 6.73 0.83
CA THR A 89 14.42 6.82 2.12
C THR A 89 14.09 5.48 2.74
N ASN A 90 13.93 4.42 1.95
CA ASN A 90 13.37 3.14 2.38
C ASN A 90 12.00 3.23 3.09
N VAL A 91 11.32 4.37 3.08
CA VAL A 91 10.05 4.60 3.78
C VAL A 91 8.96 4.98 2.78
N PHE A 92 7.77 4.44 2.98
CA PHE A 92 6.57 4.74 2.18
C PHE A 92 5.30 4.56 3.00
N VAL A 93 4.17 5.02 2.46
CA VAL A 93 2.85 4.74 3.04
C VAL A 93 2.01 3.96 2.06
N LEU A 94 1.40 2.87 2.52
CA LEU A 94 0.32 2.20 1.80
C LEU A 94 -1.02 2.79 2.23
N ASN A 95 -1.84 3.16 1.27
CA ASN A 95 -3.17 3.70 1.47
C ASN A 95 -4.18 2.76 0.82
N VAL A 96 -5.18 2.31 1.57
CA VAL A 96 -6.15 1.32 1.11
C VAL A 96 -7.36 2.01 0.45
N PRO A 97 -7.49 1.98 -0.89
CA PRO A 97 -8.59 2.61 -1.60
C PRO A 97 -9.90 1.85 -1.41
N VAL A 98 -11.00 2.59 -1.47
CA VAL A 98 -12.36 2.08 -1.31
C VAL A 98 -13.16 2.16 -2.60
N LYS A 99 -14.33 1.52 -2.62
CA LYS A 99 -15.31 1.62 -3.70
C LYS A 99 -15.55 3.08 -4.08
N GLY A 100 -15.52 3.38 -5.38
CA GLY A 100 -15.59 4.74 -5.93
C GLY A 100 -14.23 5.35 -6.26
N MET A 101 -13.12 4.72 -5.86
CA MET A 101 -11.76 5.20 -6.16
C MET A 101 -11.11 4.48 -7.37
N GLU A 102 -11.83 3.62 -8.09
CA GLU A 102 -11.30 2.78 -9.17
C GLU A 102 -10.67 3.62 -10.30
N SER A 103 -11.34 4.74 -10.64
CA SER A 103 -10.85 5.71 -11.63
C SER A 103 -9.53 6.33 -11.19
N LEU A 104 -9.41 6.70 -9.91
CA LEU A 104 -8.18 7.27 -9.36
C LEU A 104 -7.04 6.25 -9.32
N VAL A 105 -7.33 5.02 -8.86
CA VAL A 105 -6.36 3.90 -8.88
C VAL A 105 -5.84 3.64 -10.28
N THR A 106 -6.73 3.71 -11.29
CA THR A 106 -6.37 3.54 -12.69
C THR A 106 -5.54 4.71 -13.21
N ALA A 107 -5.93 5.96 -12.91
CA ALA A 107 -5.23 7.16 -13.34
C ALA A 107 -3.80 7.22 -12.77
N VAL A 108 -3.65 6.99 -11.45
CA VAL A 108 -2.35 6.94 -10.78
C VAL A 108 -1.44 5.85 -11.36
N GLY A 109 -2.00 4.68 -11.66
CA GLY A 109 -1.27 3.55 -12.24
C GLY A 109 -0.90 3.73 -13.73
N ALA A 110 -1.58 4.62 -14.45
CA ALA A 110 -1.38 4.86 -15.88
C ALA A 110 -0.27 5.88 -16.21
N CYS A 111 0.15 6.71 -15.25
CA CYS A 111 1.19 7.71 -15.45
C CYS A 111 2.46 7.43 -14.61
N SER A 112 3.55 8.13 -14.92
CA SER A 112 4.81 8.07 -14.17
C SER A 112 5.19 9.46 -13.67
N GLY A 113 5.58 9.58 -12.40
CA GLY A 113 6.02 10.85 -11.83
C GLY A 113 7.32 11.38 -12.45
N ALA A 114 8.10 10.49 -13.09
CA ALA A 114 9.24 10.90 -13.91
C ALA A 114 8.85 11.66 -15.18
N VAL A 115 7.60 11.54 -15.64
CA VAL A 115 7.10 12.14 -16.89
C VAL A 115 6.18 13.33 -16.58
N VAL A 116 5.21 13.13 -15.68
CA VAL A 116 4.22 14.17 -15.36
C VAL A 116 4.63 15.09 -14.21
N GLY A 117 5.77 14.82 -13.57
CA GLY A 117 6.21 15.52 -12.36
C GLY A 117 5.40 15.10 -11.14
N ASP A 118 4.90 16.08 -10.38
CA ASP A 118 4.11 15.84 -9.19
C ASP A 118 2.72 15.30 -9.55
N LYS A 119 2.53 13.99 -9.31
CA LYS A 119 1.25 13.33 -9.58
C LYS A 119 0.11 13.81 -8.68
N PHE A 120 0.40 14.33 -7.49
CA PHE A 120 -0.66 14.83 -6.61
C PHE A 120 -1.30 16.06 -7.23
N ASP A 121 -0.49 17.00 -7.71
CA ASP A 121 -0.99 18.21 -8.37
C ASP A 121 -1.60 17.86 -9.73
N HIS A 122 -0.93 17.01 -10.52
CA HIS A 122 -1.41 16.59 -11.85
C HIS A 122 -2.78 15.91 -11.82
N LEU A 123 -3.08 15.14 -10.76
CA LEU A 123 -4.34 14.40 -10.62
C LEU A 123 -5.28 15.03 -9.59
N ASN A 124 -4.95 16.21 -9.05
CA ASN A 124 -5.69 16.92 -8.00
C ASN A 124 -6.00 16.03 -6.78
N ILE A 125 -4.98 15.33 -6.28
CA ILE A 125 -5.10 14.39 -5.15
C ILE A 125 -4.83 15.14 -3.85
N GLN A 126 -5.83 15.13 -2.96
CA GLN A 126 -5.70 15.65 -1.60
C GLN A 126 -4.78 14.77 -0.77
N ILE A 127 -4.02 15.41 0.13
CA ILE A 127 -3.08 14.74 1.03
C ILE A 127 -3.43 15.03 2.50
N CYS A 128 -3.04 14.11 3.37
CA CYS A 128 -3.10 14.26 4.83
C CYS A 128 -1.91 13.55 5.47
N ALA A 129 -1.71 13.76 6.77
CA ALA A 129 -0.82 12.90 7.55
C ALA A 129 -1.45 11.50 7.72
N PRO A 130 -0.64 10.43 7.79
CA PRO A 130 -1.13 9.12 8.21
C PRO A 130 -1.94 9.19 9.51
N GLY A 131 -2.98 8.36 9.63
CA GLY A 131 -3.90 8.43 10.77
C GLY A 131 -4.88 9.60 10.79
N TRP A 132 -4.96 10.42 9.73
CA TRP A 132 -5.85 11.59 9.68
C TRP A 132 -5.59 12.61 10.80
N ILE A 133 -4.37 12.58 11.33
CA ILE A 133 -3.92 13.44 12.41
C ILE A 133 -3.74 14.86 11.84
N SER A 134 -4.23 15.85 12.58
CA SER A 134 -3.91 17.26 12.32
C SER A 134 -2.46 17.49 12.71
N ASP A 135 -1.67 18.20 11.91
CA ASP A 135 -0.24 18.43 12.16
C ASP A 135 0.06 18.68 13.65
N GLY A 136 0.73 17.72 14.33
CA GLY A 136 1.28 17.92 15.68
C GLY A 136 1.03 16.86 16.75
N GLU A 137 0.03 15.97 16.64
CA GLU A 137 -0.28 15.01 17.71
C GLU A 137 -0.20 13.55 17.26
N TRP A 138 1.00 12.98 17.31
CA TRP A 138 1.16 11.54 17.19
C TRP A 138 0.51 10.85 18.41
N PRO A 139 -0.40 9.86 18.24
CA PRO A 139 -0.84 9.08 19.38
C PRO A 139 0.38 8.38 19.97
N SER A 140 0.67 8.67 21.24
CA SER A 140 1.73 7.98 21.98
C SER A 140 1.55 6.48 21.82
N SER A 141 2.62 5.75 21.50
CA SER A 141 2.65 4.29 21.32
C SER A 141 2.27 3.48 22.58
N SER A 142 1.69 4.11 23.60
CA SER A 142 1.37 3.57 24.92
C SER A 142 -0.13 3.38 25.17
N SER A 143 -0.95 3.23 24.14
CA SER A 143 -2.32 2.73 24.33
C SER A 143 -2.27 1.22 24.53
N LYS A 144 -1.99 0.79 25.77
CA LYS A 144 -2.30 -0.58 26.20
C LYS A 144 -3.81 -0.75 26.14
N THR A 145 -4.33 -1.23 25.02
CA THR A 145 -5.68 -1.79 24.98
C THR A 145 -5.66 -3.00 25.90
N SER A 146 -6.33 -2.87 27.04
CA SER A 146 -6.52 -3.91 28.04
C SER A 146 -7.33 -5.06 27.45
N LEU A 147 -6.64 -6.03 26.84
CA LEU A 147 -7.14 -7.38 26.65
C LEU A 147 -6.14 -8.33 27.32
N GLU A 148 -6.61 -8.93 28.40
CA GLU A 148 -5.90 -9.84 29.28
C GLU A 148 -5.44 -11.13 28.59
N GLN A 149 -4.24 -11.56 29.03
CA GLN A 149 -3.75 -12.94 29.15
C GLN A 149 -3.44 -13.73 27.86
N ALA A 150 -2.17 -13.66 27.44
CA ALA A 150 -1.49 -14.72 26.72
C ALA A 150 -0.24 -15.18 27.53
N PRO A 151 0.09 -16.49 27.54
CA PRO A 151 1.16 -17.06 28.38
C PRO A 151 2.57 -16.67 27.91
N PRO A 152 3.60 -16.79 28.78
CA PRO A 152 4.93 -16.26 28.50
C PRO A 152 5.67 -17.20 27.55
N SER A 153 5.78 -16.82 26.28
CA SER A 153 6.86 -17.30 25.41
C SER A 153 7.75 -16.12 25.07
N THR A 154 8.99 -16.19 25.53
CA THR A 154 10.05 -15.22 25.24
C THR A 154 10.34 -15.17 23.75
N PRO A 155 10.50 -13.96 23.18
CA PRO A 155 11.49 -13.77 22.12
C PRO A 155 12.51 -12.71 22.54
N LYS A 156 13.78 -12.98 22.25
CA LYS A 156 14.82 -11.96 22.24
C LYS A 156 14.45 -10.93 21.17
N SER A 157 13.86 -9.82 21.60
CA SER A 157 13.55 -8.66 20.76
C SER A 157 14.84 -8.16 20.09
N ALA A 158 14.93 -8.38 18.78
CA ALA A 158 15.79 -7.56 17.94
C ALA A 158 15.27 -6.12 18.07
N LYS A 159 16.14 -5.20 18.51
CA LYS A 159 15.80 -3.78 18.65
C LYS A 159 15.21 -3.27 17.33
N GLN A 160 13.90 -3.03 17.29
CA GLN A 160 13.26 -2.31 16.20
C GLN A 160 13.96 -0.94 16.09
N LYS A 161 14.61 -0.69 14.95
CA LYS A 161 15.18 0.62 14.67
C LYS A 161 14.01 1.58 14.47
N ALA A 162 13.82 2.47 15.44
CA ALA A 162 12.86 3.57 15.31
C ALA A 162 13.13 4.35 14.02
N ILE A 163 12.07 4.69 13.29
CA ILE A 163 12.15 5.60 12.15
C ILE A 163 12.79 6.91 12.65
N PRO A 164 13.82 7.46 11.98
CA PRO A 164 14.29 8.79 12.28
C PRO A 164 13.12 9.77 12.16
N THR A 165 12.87 10.55 13.22
CA THR A 165 11.72 11.45 13.44
C THR A 165 11.56 12.60 12.42
N HIS A 166 12.20 12.54 11.25
CA HIS A 166 12.33 13.65 10.31
C HIS A 166 11.94 13.33 8.85
N HIS A 167 11.51 12.11 8.51
CA HIS A 167 11.04 11.81 7.16
C HIS A 167 9.56 12.18 6.98
N PRO A 168 9.19 13.09 6.07
CA PRO A 168 7.80 13.39 5.82
C PRO A 168 7.11 12.15 5.22
N VAL A 169 5.91 11.85 5.69
CA VAL A 169 5.07 10.77 5.18
C VAL A 169 3.74 11.35 4.76
N LEU A 170 3.18 10.85 3.65
CA LEU A 170 1.99 11.41 3.02
C LEU A 170 0.93 10.33 2.84
N ALA A 171 -0.32 10.63 3.17
CA ALA A 171 -1.44 9.73 3.06
C ALA A 171 -2.63 10.34 2.31
N ILE A 172 -3.60 9.51 1.91
CA ILE A 172 -4.78 9.92 1.14
C ILE A 172 -6.03 9.88 2.04
N PRO A 173 -6.66 11.02 2.35
CA PRO A 173 -7.68 11.10 3.42
C PRO A 173 -8.92 10.23 3.17
N SER A 174 -9.26 10.00 1.90
CA SER A 174 -10.42 9.19 1.51
C SER A 174 -10.20 7.68 1.62
N CYS A 175 -8.98 7.20 1.87
CA CYS A 175 -8.70 5.77 2.05
C CYS A 175 -9.26 5.20 3.37
N ALA A 176 -9.37 3.87 3.45
CA ALA A 176 -9.84 3.15 4.64
C ALA A 176 -8.75 2.99 5.72
N ALA A 177 -7.50 2.87 5.28
CA ALA A 177 -6.34 2.64 6.15
C ALA A 177 -5.08 3.27 5.58
N HIS A 178 -4.16 3.64 6.49
CA HIS A 178 -2.82 4.15 6.21
C HIS A 178 -1.80 3.27 6.94
N LEU A 179 -0.83 2.70 6.22
CA LEU A 179 0.22 1.86 6.78
C LEU A 179 1.57 2.50 6.48
N ILE A 180 2.29 2.91 7.52
CA ILE A 180 3.65 3.43 7.40
C ILE A 180 4.59 2.23 7.35
N CYS A 181 5.31 2.12 6.25
CA CYS A 181 6.11 0.95 5.94
C CYS A 181 7.56 1.33 5.70
N ARG A 182 8.44 0.39 6.03
CA ARG A 182 9.87 0.49 5.76
C ARG A 182 10.37 -0.74 5.03
N VAL A 183 11.21 -0.53 4.03
CA VAL A 183 11.94 -1.60 3.33
C VAL A 183 13.12 -2.03 4.17
N GLU A 184 13.22 -3.32 4.47
CA GLU A 184 14.32 -3.93 5.23
C GLU A 184 15.32 -4.64 4.32
N GLU A 185 14.82 -5.30 3.29
CA GLU A 185 15.64 -6.04 2.32
C GLU A 185 15.07 -5.89 0.90
N ARG A 186 15.95 -6.01 -0.11
CA ARG A 186 15.60 -6.00 -1.53
C ARG A 186 16.29 -7.16 -2.23
N GLN A 187 15.54 -7.87 -3.06
CA GLN A 187 16.08 -8.91 -3.93
C GLN A 187 15.61 -8.68 -5.37
N GLU A 188 16.53 -8.47 -6.30
CA GLU A 188 16.19 -8.37 -7.72
C GLU A 188 15.86 -9.76 -8.30
N ARG A 189 14.71 -9.86 -8.95
CA ARG A 189 14.23 -11.04 -9.67
C ARG A 189 13.41 -10.59 -10.88
N TYR A 190 13.81 -11.04 -12.07
CA TYR A 190 13.04 -10.86 -13.32
C TYR A 190 12.71 -9.39 -13.65
N GLY A 191 13.61 -8.45 -13.35
CA GLY A 191 13.40 -7.01 -13.55
C GLY A 191 12.50 -6.35 -12.50
N HIS A 192 12.24 -7.04 -11.39
CA HIS A 192 11.50 -6.56 -10.24
C HIS A 192 12.38 -6.65 -9.00
N ASP A 193 12.26 -5.68 -8.10
CA ASP A 193 12.71 -5.85 -6.74
C ASP A 193 11.59 -6.48 -5.93
N ILE A 194 11.89 -7.61 -5.29
CA ILE A 194 11.11 -8.15 -4.18
C ILE A 194 11.57 -7.39 -2.93
N LEU A 195 10.71 -6.53 -2.42
CA LEU A 195 10.94 -5.73 -1.23
C LEU A 195 10.38 -6.49 -0.02
N TYR A 196 11.24 -6.82 0.93
CA TYR A 196 10.82 -7.29 2.25
C TYR A 196 10.64 -6.07 3.14
N CYS A 197 9.44 -5.91 3.66
CA CYS A 197 9.00 -4.71 4.34
C CYS A 197 8.39 -5.04 5.70
N VAL A 198 8.39 -4.05 6.58
CA VAL A 198 7.67 -4.07 7.85
C VAL A 198 6.71 -2.89 7.92
N ILE A 199 5.52 -3.12 8.48
CA ILE A 199 4.58 -2.07 8.87
C ILE A 199 5.03 -1.58 10.24
N ASP A 200 5.67 -0.41 10.29
CA ASP A 200 6.09 0.19 11.55
C ASP A 200 4.87 0.72 12.31
N GLN A 201 3.87 1.29 11.61
CA GLN A 201 2.62 1.79 12.19
C GLN A 201 1.43 1.64 11.23
N GLY A 202 0.25 1.34 11.77
CA GLY A 202 -0.98 1.19 11.00
C GLY A 202 -2.13 1.99 11.60
N PHE A 203 -2.90 2.64 10.74
CA PHE A 203 -4.10 3.39 11.08
C PHE A 203 -5.26 2.92 10.22
N VAL A 204 -6.43 2.81 10.82
CA VAL A 204 -7.64 2.33 10.15
C VAL A 204 -8.83 3.16 10.65
N LYS A 205 -9.74 3.51 9.74
CA LYS A 205 -11.01 4.13 10.10
C LYS A 205 -11.82 3.15 10.94
N GLN A 206 -12.49 3.64 11.98
CA GLN A 206 -13.18 2.78 12.95
C GLN A 206 -14.22 1.89 12.28
N GLU A 207 -14.90 2.38 11.25
CA GLU A 207 -15.90 1.60 10.49
C GLU A 207 -15.31 0.47 9.61
N TYR A 208 -13.99 0.25 9.67
CA TYR A 208 -13.29 -0.87 9.02
C TYR A 208 -12.57 -1.81 10.01
N TRP A 209 -12.71 -1.61 11.33
CA TRP A 209 -11.98 -2.38 12.34
C TRP A 209 -12.89 -2.85 13.46
N ASP A 210 -13.07 -4.17 13.58
CA ASP A 210 -13.90 -4.80 14.62
C ASP A 210 -13.11 -5.17 15.91
N GLY A 211 -11.83 -4.80 15.97
CA GLY A 211 -10.90 -5.20 17.05
C GLY A 211 -10.00 -6.39 16.68
N ARG A 212 -10.30 -7.10 15.59
CA ARG A 212 -9.58 -8.31 15.14
C ARG A 212 -9.34 -8.35 13.63
N ASN A 213 -10.31 -7.94 12.84
CA ASN A 213 -10.35 -8.05 11.39
C ASN A 213 -10.43 -6.68 10.73
N PHE A 214 -9.74 -6.54 9.61
CA PHE A 214 -9.83 -5.37 8.75
C PHE A 214 -10.87 -5.62 7.65
N ALA A 215 -12.09 -5.14 7.86
CA ALA A 215 -13.20 -5.24 6.93
C ALA A 215 -14.28 -4.18 7.23
N PRO A 216 -15.06 -3.73 6.23
CA PRO A 216 -16.23 -2.89 6.49
C PRO A 216 -17.14 -3.51 7.55
N THR A 217 -17.49 -2.75 8.59
CA THR A 217 -18.31 -3.25 9.71
C THR A 217 -19.81 -3.25 9.43
N SER A 218 -20.25 -2.61 8.34
CA SER A 218 -21.64 -2.61 7.88
C SER A 218 -21.74 -2.42 6.37
N GLU A 219 -22.90 -2.72 5.79
CA GLU A 219 -23.16 -2.57 4.34
C GLU A 219 -23.13 -1.11 3.86
N SER A 220 -23.31 -0.14 4.76
CA SER A 220 -23.24 1.29 4.44
C SER A 220 -21.80 1.77 4.26
N VAL A 221 -20.82 1.03 4.75
CA VAL A 221 -19.40 1.38 4.66
C VAL A 221 -18.84 0.89 3.32
N PRO A 222 -18.26 1.78 2.48
CA PRO A 222 -17.74 1.38 1.18
C PRO A 222 -16.66 0.29 1.30
N PRO A 223 -16.78 -0.86 0.62
CA PRO A 223 -15.77 -1.90 0.69
C PRO A 223 -14.45 -1.46 0.05
N PHE A 224 -13.34 -2.02 0.50
CA PHE A 224 -12.04 -1.76 -0.12
C PHE A 224 -11.82 -2.61 -1.37
N LEU A 225 -10.97 -2.08 -2.25
CA LEU A 225 -10.74 -2.66 -3.57
C LEU A 225 -9.80 -3.86 -3.51
N SER A 226 -10.06 -4.82 -4.39
CA SER A 226 -9.16 -5.92 -4.76
C SER A 226 -8.92 -5.88 -6.27
N PHE A 227 -7.71 -6.15 -6.73
CA PHE A 227 -7.34 -6.09 -8.15
C PHE A 227 -7.49 -7.44 -8.84
N LEU A 228 -8.19 -7.45 -9.99
CA LEU A 228 -8.42 -8.63 -10.83
C LEU A 228 -7.57 -8.61 -12.12
N GLY A 229 -6.69 -7.63 -12.29
CA GLY A 229 -5.95 -7.43 -13.54
C GLY A 229 -6.68 -6.58 -14.56
N THR A 230 -5.94 -6.02 -15.51
CA THR A 230 -6.49 -5.24 -16.65
C THR A 230 -7.47 -4.14 -16.21
N LYS A 231 -7.13 -3.36 -15.17
CA LYS A 231 -7.96 -2.27 -14.65
C LYS A 231 -9.36 -2.73 -14.16
N ARG A 232 -9.52 -4.01 -13.83
CA ARG A 232 -10.73 -4.56 -13.21
C ARG A 232 -10.49 -4.73 -11.71
N PHE A 233 -11.53 -4.42 -10.95
CA PHE A 233 -11.53 -4.48 -9.50
C PHE A 233 -12.68 -5.36 -9.00
N ALA A 234 -12.45 -6.00 -7.86
CA ALA A 234 -13.45 -6.60 -6.99
C ALA A 234 -13.53 -5.79 -5.70
N TYR A 235 -14.52 -6.11 -4.87
CA TYR A 235 -14.71 -5.53 -3.56
C TYR A 235 -14.50 -6.60 -2.50
N THR A 236 -13.75 -6.28 -1.46
CA THR A 236 -13.62 -7.14 -0.30
C THR A 236 -14.73 -6.80 0.69
N VAL A 237 -15.62 -7.76 0.91
CA VAL A 237 -16.70 -7.71 1.90
C VAL A 237 -16.58 -8.93 2.81
N PRO A 238 -16.93 -8.82 4.11
CA PRO A 238 -17.09 -9.98 4.95
C PRO A 238 -18.08 -10.97 4.29
N ALA A 239 -17.76 -12.25 4.31
CA ALA A 239 -18.76 -13.26 3.99
C ALA A 239 -19.87 -13.18 5.04
N VAL A 240 -21.12 -13.38 4.62
CA VAL A 240 -22.23 -13.56 5.57
C VAL A 240 -21.87 -14.77 6.44
N THR A 241 -21.78 -14.57 7.75
CA THR A 241 -21.49 -15.66 8.69
C THR A 241 -22.49 -16.77 8.43
N ALA A 242 -22.00 -17.98 8.12
CA ALA A 242 -22.86 -19.14 8.08
C ALA A 242 -23.45 -19.32 9.48
N THR A 243 -24.76 -19.11 9.60
CA THR A 243 -25.56 -19.37 10.79
C THR A 243 -25.71 -20.86 11.01
#